data_AF-A0A957Q4I2-F1
#
_entry.id   AF-A0A957Q4I2-F1
#
_cell.length_a   1.000
_cell.length_b   1.000
_cell.length_c   1.000
_cell.angle_alpha   90.00
_cell.angle_beta   90.00
_cell.angle_gamma   90.00
#
_symmetry.space_group_name_H-M   'P 1'
#
loop_
_entity.id
_entity.type
_entity.pdbx_description
1 polymer ?
#
loop_
_entity_poly.entity_id
_entity_poly.type
_entity_poly.pdbx_seq_one_letter_code
_entity_poly.pdbx_strand_id
1 'polypeptide(L)'
;MGRFTVRLPDTLHHELESRAQQEGVSLNQYVVYALTQKVTPAYTIQISTDTDLQQQGERFQALLKRLGTLDQSGMRDFLDSRELEEPEDEETAAL
;
A
#
# COMPACT_ATOMS: atom_id res chain seq x y z
N MET A 1 16.17 -4.36 -10.81
CA MET A 1 15.55 -5.56 -10.18
C MET A 1 16.64 -6.45 -9.59
N GLY A 2 16.53 -6.78 -8.29
CA GLY A 2 17.49 -7.67 -7.63
C GLY A 2 17.28 -9.15 -8.01
N ARG A 3 18.35 -9.96 -7.97
CA ARG A 3 18.29 -11.42 -8.14
C ARG A 3 18.67 -12.09 -6.83
N PHE A 4 17.83 -12.99 -6.32
CA PHE A 4 18.18 -13.86 -5.21
C PHE A 4 18.14 -15.32 -5.66
N THR A 5 19.09 -16.12 -5.18
CA THR A 5 19.18 -17.55 -5.49
C THR A 5 19.21 -18.29 -4.17
N VAL A 6 18.29 -19.24 -4.00
CA VAL A 6 18.15 -20.01 -2.76
C VAL A 6 18.10 -21.49 -3.10
N ARG A 7 18.62 -22.33 -2.21
CA ARG A 7 18.46 -23.78 -2.32
C ARG A 7 17.25 -24.19 -1.50
N LEU A 8 16.31 -24.89 -2.13
CA LEU A 8 15.08 -25.38 -1.50
C LEU A 8 15.11 -26.92 -1.48
N PRO A 9 14.56 -27.57 -0.44
CA PRO A 9 14.20 -28.98 -0.52
C PRO A 9 13.21 -29.22 -1.66
N ASP A 10 13.31 -30.36 -2.33
CA ASP A 10 12.43 -30.71 -3.47
C ASP A 10 10.94 -30.66 -3.11
N THR A 11 10.62 -31.08 -1.87
CA THR A 11 9.25 -31.02 -1.35
C THR A 11 8.70 -29.60 -1.28
N LEU A 12 9.53 -28.63 -0.87
CA LEU A 12 9.14 -27.23 -0.80
C LEU A 12 9.01 -26.62 -2.18
N HIS A 13 9.90 -26.99 -3.11
CA HIS A 13 9.79 -26.54 -4.50
C HIS A 13 8.46 -26.98 -5.13
N HIS A 14 8.11 -28.27 -5.02
CA HIS A 14 6.85 -28.80 -5.55
C HIS A 14 5.60 -28.18 -4.92
N GLU A 15 5.62 -27.96 -3.61
CA GLU A 15 4.50 -27.32 -2.91
C GLU A 15 4.28 -25.88 -3.40
N LEU A 16 5.36 -25.11 -3.57
CA LEU A 16 5.28 -23.74 -4.08
C LEU A 16 4.81 -23.70 -5.55
N GLU A 17 5.25 -24.65 -6.37
CA GLU A 17 4.82 -24.78 -7.77
C GLU A 17 3.32 -25.13 -7.86
N SER A 18 2.85 -26.07 -7.03
CA SER A 18 1.43 -26.43 -6.97
C SER A 18 0.55 -25.25 -6.57
N ARG A 19 0.96 -24.48 -5.55
CA ARG A 19 0.24 -23.28 -5.10
C ARG A 19 0.22 -22.17 -6.15
N ALA A 20 1.37 -21.92 -6.78
CA ALA A 20 1.44 -20.95 -7.88
C ALA A 20 0.49 -21.33 -9.03
N GLN A 21 0.40 -22.62 -9.35
CA GLN A 21 -0.49 -23.11 -10.40
C GLN A 21 -1.98 -23.03 -10.01
N GLN A 22 -2.32 -23.26 -8.73
CA GLN A 22 -3.69 -23.04 -8.21
C GLN A 22 -4.11 -21.57 -8.31
N GLU A 23 -3.16 -20.64 -8.13
CA GLU A 23 -3.38 -19.20 -8.24
C GLU A 23 -3.23 -18.68 -9.68
N GLY A 24 -2.83 -19.52 -10.64
CA GLY A 24 -2.68 -19.16 -12.05
C GLY A 24 -1.52 -18.20 -12.33
N VAL A 25 -0.50 -18.17 -11.46
CA VAL A 25 0.66 -17.27 -11.55
C VAL A 25 1.97 -18.04 -11.70
N SER A 26 3.03 -17.35 -12.14
CA SER A 26 4.36 -17.96 -12.19
C SER A 26 4.91 -18.22 -10.77
N LEU A 27 5.75 -19.25 -10.62
CA LEU A 27 6.41 -19.57 -9.35
C LEU A 27 7.18 -18.36 -8.79
N ASN A 28 7.89 -17.61 -9.63
CA ASN A 28 8.62 -16.42 -9.19
C ASN A 28 7.68 -15.35 -8.65
N GLN A 29 6.56 -15.09 -9.33
CA GLN A 29 5.57 -14.11 -8.88
C GLN A 29 4.92 -14.54 -7.57
N TYR A 30 4.59 -15.82 -7.45
CA TYR A 30 4.07 -16.41 -6.22
C TYR A 30 5.04 -16.23 -5.04
N VAL A 31 6.32 -16.56 -5.25
CA VAL A 31 7.36 -16.42 -4.22
C VAL A 31 7.55 -14.96 -3.83
N VAL A 32 7.59 -14.03 -4.78
CA VAL A 32 7.71 -12.58 -4.49
C VAL A 32 6.50 -12.09 -3.69
N TYR A 33 5.29 -12.50 -4.06
CA TYR A 33 4.06 -12.14 -3.34
C TYR A 33 4.06 -12.70 -1.91
N ALA A 34 4.38 -13.98 -1.75
CA ALA A 34 4.47 -14.62 -0.44
C ALA A 34 5.55 -13.97 0.45
N LEU A 35 6.71 -13.63 -0.12
CA LEU A 35 7.76 -12.88 0.59
C LEU A 35 7.26 -11.52 1.02
N THR A 36 6.60 -10.77 0.12
CA THR A 36 6.00 -9.47 0.40
C THR A 36 5.02 -9.58 1.56
N GLN A 37 4.14 -10.58 1.57
CA GLN A 37 3.18 -10.80 2.65
C GLN A 37 3.87 -11.08 4.01
N LYS A 38 5.04 -11.72 4.00
CA LYS A 38 5.79 -12.05 5.22
C LYS A 38 6.65 -10.89 5.74
N VAL A 39 7.19 -10.06 4.85
CA VAL A 39 8.06 -8.92 5.22
C VAL A 39 7.30 -7.62 5.39
N THR A 40 6.14 -7.49 4.74
CA THR A 40 5.23 -6.38 5.01
C THR A 40 4.72 -6.62 6.42
N PRO A 41 4.88 -5.66 7.36
CA PRO A 41 4.24 -5.75 8.66
C PRO A 41 2.75 -5.85 8.39
N ALA A 42 2.21 -7.08 8.50
CA ALA A 42 0.80 -7.36 8.36
C ALA A 42 0.08 -6.33 9.20
N TYR A 43 -0.76 -5.49 8.57
CA TYR A 43 -1.77 -4.61 9.17
C TYR A 43 -1.63 -4.62 10.68
N THR A 44 -0.56 -4.01 11.20
CA THR A 44 -0.18 -4.33 12.57
C THR A 44 -1.28 -3.70 13.38
N ILE A 45 -2.04 -4.52 14.11
CA ILE A 45 -2.92 -4.02 15.14
C ILE A 45 -1.96 -3.36 16.12
N GLN A 46 -1.67 -2.08 15.87
CA GLN A 46 -0.94 -1.26 16.80
C GLN A 46 -1.88 -1.15 17.97
N ILE A 47 -1.55 -1.86 19.04
CA ILE A 47 -2.21 -1.70 20.32
C ILE A 47 -1.82 -0.31 20.78
N SER A 48 -2.61 0.69 20.36
CA SER A 48 -2.46 2.05 20.82
C SER A 48 -2.75 2.08 22.31
N THR A 49 -1.83 2.67 23.07
CA THR A 49 -2.11 2.97 24.47
C THR A 49 -3.15 4.10 24.56
N ASP A 50 -3.80 4.27 25.72
CA ASP A 50 -4.73 5.40 25.92
C ASP A 50 -4.07 6.75 25.60
N THR A 51 -2.77 6.87 25.90
CA THR A 51 -1.96 8.05 25.57
C THR A 51 -1.83 8.26 24.06
N ASP A 52 -1.61 7.20 23.27
CA ASP A 52 -1.49 7.29 21.81
C ASP A 52 -2.81 7.73 21.17
N LEU A 53 -3.93 7.21 21.68
CA LEU A 53 -5.28 7.59 21.23
C LEU A 53 -5.58 9.08 21.54
N GLN A 54 -5.17 9.56 22.70
CA GLN A 54 -5.31 10.98 23.07
C GLN A 54 -4.47 11.88 22.14
N GLN A 55 -3.21 11.54 21.92
CA GLN A 55 -2.32 12.30 21.04
C GLN A 55 -2.81 12.32 19.59
N GLN A 56 -3.34 11.19 19.10
CA GLN A 56 -3.94 11.11 17.77
C GLN A 56 -5.17 12.01 17.67
N GLY A 57 -6.03 12.01 18.70
CA GLY A 57 -7.19 12.88 18.79
C GLY A 57 -6.82 14.37 18.75
N GLU A 58 -5.82 14.78 19.52
CA GLU A 58 -5.32 16.16 19.52
C GLU A 58 -4.76 16.59 18.16
N ARG A 59 -3.96 15.72 17.53
CA ARG A 59 -3.42 15.94 16.18
C ARG A 59 -4.51 16.09 15.14
N PHE A 60 -5.53 15.24 15.19
CA PHE A 60 -6.66 15.30 14.28
C PHE A 60 -7.48 16.58 14.47
N GLN A 61 -7.72 16.99 15.72
CA GLN A 61 -8.40 18.25 16.02
C GLN A 61 -7.61 19.48 15.56
N ALA A 62 -6.28 19.46 15.72
CA ALA A 62 -5.40 20.50 15.19
C ALA A 62 -5.45 20.56 13.65
N LEU A 63 -5.52 19.40 12.99
CA LEU A 63 -5.67 19.30 11.54
C LEU A 63 -7.00 19.89 11.07
N LEU A 64 -8.12 19.55 11.71
CA LEU A 64 -9.44 20.11 11.38
C LEU A 64 -9.45 21.64 11.52
N LYS A 65 -8.87 22.17 12.60
CA LYS A 65 -8.74 23.63 12.79
C LYS A 65 -7.90 24.30 11.70
N ARG A 66 -6.84 23.62 11.23
CA ARG A 66 -5.97 24.13 10.17
C ARG A 66 -6.64 24.07 8.79
N LEU A 67 -7.38 23.01 8.50
CA LEU A 67 -8.04 22.80 7.20
C LEU A 67 -9.28 23.70 7.04
N GLY A 68 -9.91 24.08 8.15
CA GLY A 68 -11.15 24.85 8.12
C GLY A 68 -12.32 24.02 7.58
N THR A 69 -13.37 24.70 7.14
CA THR A 69 -14.57 24.07 6.55
C THR A 69 -14.94 24.79 5.26
N LEU A 70 -15.19 24.00 4.22
CA LEU A 70 -15.79 24.45 2.96
C LEU A 70 -17.19 23.84 2.88
N ASP A 71 -18.16 24.65 2.43
CA ASP A 71 -19.49 24.16 2.09
C ASP A 71 -19.49 23.44 0.74
N GLN A 72 -20.61 22.80 0.38
CA GLN A 72 -20.68 22.02 -0.86
C GLN A 72 -20.46 22.85 -2.13
N SER A 73 -20.83 24.13 -2.10
CA SER A 73 -20.65 25.03 -3.25
C SER A 73 -19.18 25.43 -3.39
N GLY A 74 -18.56 25.90 -2.31
CA GLY A 74 -17.14 26.27 -2.32
C GLY A 74 -16.22 25.08 -2.60
N MET A 75 -16.62 23.86 -2.22
CA MET A 75 -15.89 22.65 -2.60
C MET A 75 -15.91 22.42 -4.12
N ARG A 76 -17.05 22.66 -4.79
CA ARG A 76 -17.15 22.53 -6.25
C ARG A 76 -16.30 23.58 -6.95
N ASP A 77 -16.41 24.84 -6.55
CA ASP A 77 -15.62 25.92 -7.12
C ASP A 77 -14.11 25.68 -6.94
N PHE A 78 -13.70 25.12 -5.79
CA PHE A 78 -12.31 24.75 -5.53
C PHE A 78 -11.82 23.58 -6.40
N LEU A 79 -12.66 22.58 -6.65
CA LEU A 79 -12.33 21.46 -7.54
C LEU A 79 -12.27 21.91 -9.00
N ASP A 80 -13.16 22.80 -9.42
CA ASP A 80 -13.19 23.34 -10.78
C ASP A 80 -12.01 24.29 -11.06
N SER A 81 -11.41 24.86 -10.00
CA SER A 81 -10.20 25.69 -10.09
C SER A 81 -8.90 24.88 -10.21
N ARG A 82 -8.95 23.55 -10.17
CA ARG A 82 -7.76 22.72 -10.30
C ARG A 82 -7.23 22.77 -11.73
N GLU A 83 -5.93 23.01 -11.86
CA GLU A 83 -5.24 22.87 -13.13
C GLU A 83 -5.35 21.40 -13.58
N LEU A 84 -5.88 21.19 -14.79
CA LEU A 84 -5.96 19.88 -15.39
C LEU A 84 -4.55 19.49 -15.84
N GLU A 85 -3.82 18.81 -14.96
CA GLU A 85 -2.60 18.14 -15.36
C GLU A 85 -2.96 16.93 -16.23
N GLU A 86 -2.32 16.83 -17.39
CA GLU A 86 -2.39 15.62 -18.19
C GLU A 86 -1.88 14.45 -17.34
N PRO A 87 -2.55 13.27 -17.39
CA PRO A 87 -2.05 12.11 -16.68
C PRO A 87 -0.61 11.87 -17.08
N GLU A 88 0.27 11.66 -16.10
CA GLU A 88 1.66 11.29 -16.37
C GLU A 88 1.67 10.10 -17.34
N ASP A 89 2.37 10.25 -18.47
CA ASP A 89 2.53 9.17 -19.43
C ASP A 89 3.02 7.93 -18.68
N GLU A 90 2.30 6.81 -18.83
CA GLU A 90 2.61 5.51 -18.17
C GLU A 90 4.08 5.07 -18.37
N GLU A 91 4.77 5.68 -19.34
CA GLU A 91 6.15 5.41 -19.73
C GLU A 91 7.22 6.09 -18.84
N THR A 92 6.86 7.05 -17.98
CA THR A 92 7.81 7.67 -17.03
C THR A 92 7.94 6.92 -15.69
N ALA A 93 7.00 6.03 -15.36
CA ALA A 93 7.07 5.18 -14.17
C ALA A 93 8.02 3.98 -14.33
N ALA A 94 8.61 3.79 -15.52
CA ALA A 94 9.45 2.63 -15.88
C ALA A 94 10.95 2.92 -16.03
N LEU A 95 11.46 4.06 -15.54
CA LEU A 95 12.90 4.38 -15.53
C LEU A 95 13.52 4.35 -14.13
#